data_AF-A0A6V7VRY9-F1
#
_entry.id   AF-A0A6V7VRY9-F1
#
_cell.length_a   1.000
_cell.length_b   1.000
_cell.length_c   1.000
_cell.angle_alpha   90.00
_cell.angle_beta   90.00
_cell.angle_gamma   90.00
#
_symmetry.space_group_name_H-M   'P 1'
#
loop_
_entity.id
_entity.type
_entity.pdbx_description
1 polymer ?
#
loop_
_entity_poly.entity_id
_entity_poly.type
_entity_poly.pdbx_seq_one_letter_code
_entity_poly.pdbx_strand_id
1 'polypeptide(L)'
;MLYYKLTFILLHLQLLSISAESSDSNNDCSCPKEQIFDSNVKEGVFKSPGFPLKYCGSLDCKWNILPAENTFIYAKLKSFEPRQKIY
;
A
#
# COMPACT_ATOMS: atom_id res chain seq x y z
N MET A 1 11.73 42.43 0.11
CA MET A 1 10.85 41.69 -0.83
C MET A 1 11.36 40.29 -1.21
N LEU A 2 12.67 40.05 -1.33
CA LEU A 2 13.21 38.71 -1.59
C LEU A 2 12.94 37.71 -0.46
N TYR A 3 12.95 38.17 0.80
CA TYR A 3 12.66 37.33 1.97
C TYR A 3 11.24 36.76 1.96
N TYR A 4 10.23 37.57 1.58
CA TYR A 4 8.83 37.11 1.48
C TYR A 4 8.65 36.05 0.39
N LYS A 5 9.39 36.17 -0.74
CA LYS A 5 9.43 35.15 -1.79
C LYS A 5 10.08 33.86 -1.31
N LEU A 6 11.20 33.92 -0.58
CA LEU A 6 11.84 32.74 0.01
C LEU A 6 10.95 32.05 1.06
N THR A 7 10.29 32.81 1.93
CA THR A 7 9.34 32.24 2.90
C THR A 7 8.12 31.61 2.22
N PHE A 8 7.62 32.18 1.11
CA PHE A 8 6.54 31.57 0.31
C PHE A 8 6.95 30.26 -0.37
N ILE A 9 8.17 30.17 -0.89
CA ILE A 9 8.69 28.96 -1.54
C ILE A 9 8.87 27.84 -0.50
N LEU A 10 9.36 28.16 0.70
CA LEU A 10 9.51 27.19 1.79
C LEU A 10 8.15 26.71 2.32
N LEU A 11 7.13 27.59 2.39
CA LEU A 11 5.78 27.24 2.82
C LEU A 11 5.06 26.31 1.83
N HIS A 12 5.37 26.40 0.53
CA HIS A 12 4.81 25.50 -0.48
C HIS A 12 5.50 24.13 -0.54
N LEU A 13 6.72 23.97 -0.01
CA LEU A 13 7.45 22.70 -0.06
C LEU A 13 7.01 21.69 1.02
N GLN A 14 6.24 22.10 2.02
CA GLN A 14 5.73 21.22 3.09
C GLN A 14 4.37 20.54 2.78
N LEU A 15 3.89 20.60 1.54
CA LEU A 15 2.62 19.97 1.13
C LEU A 15 2.75 18.69 0.30
N LEU A 16 3.98 18.16 0.13
CA LEU A 16 4.17 16.84 -0.45
C LEU A 16 4.18 15.79 0.67
N SER A 17 3.14 14.95 0.67
CA SER A 17 2.82 13.83 1.56
C SER A 17 2.21 14.16 2.92
N ILE A 18 0.91 14.48 2.90
CA ILE A 18 0.01 14.06 3.98
C ILE A 18 -1.02 13.11 3.34
N SER A 19 -0.69 11.81 3.26
CA SER A 19 -1.75 10.80 3.36
C SER A 19 -1.99 10.63 4.84
N ALA A 20 -3.10 11.20 5.31
CA ALA A 20 -3.51 11.17 6.71
C ALA A 20 -3.32 9.76 7.28
N GLU A 21 -2.45 9.66 8.28
CA GLU A 21 -2.21 8.44 9.02
C GLU A 21 -3.28 8.37 10.10
N SER A 22 -4.48 7.90 9.73
CA SER A 22 -5.54 7.67 10.73
C SER A 22 -5.23 6.42 11.55
N SER A 23 -5.31 6.65 12.86
CA SER A 23 -5.37 5.70 13.96
C SER A 23 -6.48 4.67 13.77
N ASP A 24 -6.22 3.46 14.25
CA ASP A 24 -7.07 2.26 14.25
C ASP A 24 -8.58 2.50 14.36
N SER A 25 -9.30 2.11 13.30
CA SER A 25 -10.62 1.48 13.36
C SER A 25 -10.96 0.89 11.99
N ASN A 26 -10.74 -0.43 11.80
CA ASN A 26 -11.31 -1.30 10.75
C ASN A 26 -11.90 -0.61 9.50
N ASN A 27 -11.06 0.01 8.68
CA ASN A 27 -11.46 0.45 7.34
C ASN A 27 -10.86 -0.51 6.32
N ASP A 28 -11.69 -1.44 5.86
CA ASP A 28 -11.36 -2.52 4.93
C ASP A 28 -10.71 -2.03 3.61
N CYS A 29 -10.86 -0.74 3.29
CA CYS A 29 -10.37 -0.12 2.05
C CYS A 29 -9.14 0.77 2.21
N SER A 30 -8.06 0.25 2.80
CA SER A 30 -6.76 0.92 2.82
C SER A 30 -5.64 -0.09 2.58
N CYS A 31 -4.57 0.35 1.89
CA CYS A 31 -3.40 -0.50 1.75
C CYS A 31 -2.75 -0.73 3.12
N PRO A 32 -2.21 -1.93 3.38
CA PRO A 32 -1.34 -2.15 4.53
C PRO A 32 -0.18 -1.17 4.46
N LYS A 33 0.07 -0.41 5.54
CA LYS A 33 1.05 0.67 5.51
C LYS A 33 2.45 0.14 5.16
N GLU A 34 2.85 -1.02 5.70
CA GLU A 34 4.14 -1.65 5.41
C GLU A 34 4.11 -3.16 5.66
N GLN A 35 3.62 -3.96 4.69
CA GLN A 35 3.61 -5.42 4.85
C GLN A 35 4.85 -6.04 4.17
N ILE A 36 5.83 -6.41 5.00
CA ILE A 36 7.09 -7.04 4.60
C ILE A 36 7.08 -8.51 5.01
N PHE A 37 7.28 -9.40 4.05
CA PHE A 37 7.56 -10.81 4.29
C PHE A 37 9.07 -10.99 4.24
N ASP A 38 9.72 -10.93 5.40
CA ASP A 38 11.18 -11.06 5.50
C ASP A 38 11.65 -12.52 5.49
N SER A 39 12.96 -12.72 5.61
CA SER A 39 13.58 -14.05 5.58
C SER A 39 13.18 -14.95 6.77
N ASN A 40 12.59 -14.39 7.82
CA ASN A 40 12.06 -15.16 8.96
C ASN A 40 10.67 -15.74 8.65
N VAL A 41 9.99 -15.23 7.61
CA VAL A 41 8.67 -15.70 7.19
C VAL A 41 8.81 -16.78 6.11
N LYS A 42 8.61 -18.04 6.48
CA LYS A 42 8.71 -19.19 5.56
C LYS A 42 7.50 -19.33 4.62
N GLU A 43 6.32 -18.91 5.08
CA GLU A 43 5.09 -18.91 4.32
C GLU A 43 4.15 -17.80 4.83
N GLY A 44 3.27 -17.32 3.95
CA GLY A 44 2.34 -16.26 4.30
C GLY A 44 1.20 -16.13 3.30
N VAL A 45 0.17 -15.39 3.68
CA VAL A 45 -0.96 -15.04 2.82
C VAL A 45 -1.19 -13.54 2.93
N PHE A 46 -1.16 -12.84 1.81
CA PHE A 46 -1.67 -11.48 1.70
C PHE A 46 -2.97 -11.48 0.90
N LYS A 47 -3.79 -10.47 1.16
CA LYS A 47 -5.11 -10.29 0.54
C LYS A 47 -5.25 -8.84 0.09
N SER A 48 -6.05 -8.61 -0.93
CA SER A 48 -6.44 -7.25 -1.29
C SER A 48 -7.23 -6.61 -0.14
N PRO A 49 -7.08 -5.29 0.11
CA PRO A 49 -8.04 -4.56 0.95
C PRO A 49 -9.46 -4.79 0.44
N GLY A 50 -10.41 -5.02 1.34
CA GLY A 50 -11.79 -5.31 0.97
C GLY A 50 -12.12 -6.80 0.91
N PHE A 51 -11.13 -7.70 0.95
CA PHE A 51 -11.38 -9.14 0.82
C PHE A 51 -11.95 -9.73 2.13
N PRO A 52 -13.01 -10.56 2.10
CA PRO A 52 -13.60 -11.20 0.91
C PRO A 52 -14.80 -10.46 0.31
N LEU A 53 -15.13 -9.27 0.81
CA LEU A 53 -16.38 -8.59 0.49
C LEU A 53 -16.35 -7.90 -0.88
N LYS A 54 -15.60 -6.80 -1.02
CA LYS A 54 -15.62 -6.01 -2.24
C LYS A 54 -14.29 -5.34 -2.50
N TYR A 55 -13.82 -5.42 -3.74
CA TYR A 55 -12.59 -4.78 -4.16
C TYR A 55 -12.70 -3.24 -4.06
N CYS A 56 -11.85 -2.66 -3.23
CA CYS A 56 -11.76 -1.22 -3.04
C CYS A 56 -11.20 -0.55 -4.31
N GLY A 57 -11.84 0.52 -4.77
CA GLY A 57 -11.40 1.24 -5.98
C GLY A 57 -10.21 2.16 -5.73
N SER A 58 -9.41 2.36 -6.79
CA SER A 58 -8.35 3.37 -6.84
C SER A 58 -7.26 3.19 -5.78
N LEU A 59 -6.85 1.94 -5.51
CA LEU A 59 -5.72 1.61 -4.65
C LEU A 59 -4.52 1.12 -5.48
N ASP A 60 -3.31 1.51 -5.06
CA ASP A 60 -2.03 0.98 -5.56
C ASP A 60 -1.24 0.42 -4.37
N CYS A 61 -1.53 -0.83 -4.01
CA CYS A 61 -0.91 -1.49 -2.86
C CYS A 61 0.32 -2.30 -3.29
N LYS A 62 1.37 -2.29 -2.45
CA LYS A 62 2.61 -3.03 -2.66
C LYS A 62 2.88 -3.93 -1.45
N TRP A 63 3.33 -5.15 -1.73
CA TRP A 63 3.80 -6.10 -0.74
C TRP A 63 5.25 -6.44 -1.06
N ASN A 64 6.14 -6.30 -0.08
CA ASN A 64 7.56 -6.59 -0.26
C ASN A 64 7.85 -8.00 0.26
N ILE A 65 8.36 -8.87 -0.61
CA ILE A 65 8.74 -10.24 -0.25
C ILE A 65 10.27 -10.33 -0.38
N LEU A 66 10.94 -10.51 0.75
CA LEU A 66 12.39 -10.46 0.90
C LEU A 66 12.87 -11.82 1.44
N PRO A 67 13.01 -12.84 0.58
CA PRO A 67 13.41 -14.17 1.00
C PRO A 67 14.91 -14.21 1.36
N ALA A 68 15.35 -15.28 2.02
CA ALA A 68 16.76 -15.52 2.25
C ALA A 68 17.53 -15.71 0.94
N GLU A 69 18.84 -15.45 0.96
CA GLU A 69 19.71 -15.67 -0.20
C GLU A 69 19.62 -17.12 -0.71
N ASN A 70 19.73 -17.29 -2.03
CA ASN A 70 19.69 -18.60 -2.70
C ASN A 70 18.40 -19.42 -2.45
N THR A 71 17.28 -18.77 -2.20
CA THR A 71 15.96 -19.41 -2.08
C THR A 71 15.00 -18.96 -3.18
N PHE A 72 13.90 -19.70 -3.36
CA PHE A 72 12.86 -19.40 -4.34
C PHE A 72 11.56 -19.00 -3.66
N ILE A 73 10.88 -18.01 -4.22
CA ILE A 73 9.52 -17.65 -3.81
C ILE A 73 8.55 -18.47 -4.66
N TYR A 74 7.67 -19.23 -4.00
CA TYR A 74 6.53 -19.88 -4.62
C TYR A 74 5.25 -19.17 -4.19
N ALA A 75 4.46 -18.69 -5.16
CA ALA A 75 3.19 -18.02 -4.90
C ALA A 75 2.07 -18.69 -5.70
N LYS A 76 0.91 -18.87 -5.05
CA LYS A 76 -0.31 -19.39 -5.68
C LYS A 76 -1.48 -18.46 -5.41
N LEU A 77 -2.18 -18.10 -6.48
CA LEU A 77 -3.42 -17.34 -6.39
C LEU A 77 -4.55 -18.25 -5.90
N LYS A 78 -5.17 -17.90 -4.77
CA LYS A 78 -6.28 -18.67 -4.18
C LYS A 78 -7.65 -18.19 -4.67
N SER A 79 -7.82 -16.88 -4.86
CA SER A 79 -9.05 -16.27 -5.34
C SER A 79 -8.73 -15.03 -6.18
N PHE A 80 -9.53 -14.77 -7.22
CA PHE A 80 -9.35 -13.65 -8.13
C PHE A 80 -10.68 -13.20 -8.74
N GLU A 81 -11.08 -11.97 -8.44
CA GLU A 81 -12.33 -11.36 -8.92
C GLU A 81 -12.06 -9.94 -9.44
N PRO A 82 -11.68 -9.78 -10.72
CA PRO A 82 -11.41 -8.47 -11.30
C PRO A 82 -12.71 -7.70 -11.54
N ARG A 83 -12.63 -6.37 -11.55
CA ARG A 83 -13.74 -5.51 -11.96
C ARG A 83 -14.17 -5.87 -13.39
N GLN A 84 -15.39 -6.35 -13.58
CA GLN A 84 -15.93 -6.63 -14.92
C GLN A 84 -16.09 -5.30 -15.68
N LYS A 85 -15.51 -5.19 -16.87
CA LYS A 85 -15.81 -4.09 -17.78
C LYS A 85 -17.15 -4.39 -18.44
N ILE A 86 -18.17 -3.61 -18.11
CA ILE A 86 -19.44 -3.61 -18.84
C ILE A 86 -19.18 -2.83 -20.13
N TYR A 87 -19.33 -3.49 -21.27
CA TYR A 87 -19.26 -2.89 -22.61
C TYR A 87 -20.59 -2.26 -22.99
#